data_AF-A0A7K2XMH2-F1
#
_entry.id   AF-A0A7K2XMH2-F1
#
_cell.length_a   1.000
_cell.length_b   1.000
_cell.length_c   1.000
_cell.angle_alpha   90.00
_cell.angle_beta   90.00
_cell.angle_gamma   90.00
#
_symmetry.space_group_name_H-M   'P 1'
#
loop_
_entity.id
_entity.type
_entity.pdbx_description
1 polymer ?
#
loop_
_entity_poly.entity_id
_entity_poly.type
_entity_poly.pdbx_seq_one_letter_code
_entity_poly.pdbx_strand_id
1 'polypeptide(L)'
;MTNEAQLRIGDLLRTAAGDAVPLIGGIDDASLGAPTPCAEYDVRALLNHLFSVVVNFQVLAAKGTPDFSETPDRVAAAGWREAFGAEAGKLVEAWSAPGA
;
A
#
# COMPACT_ATOMS: atom_id res chain seq x y z
N MET A 1 -25.89 17.98 18.91
CA MET A 1 -25.22 16.68 18.69
C MET A 1 -24.52 16.79 17.35
N THR A 2 -23.23 17.11 17.35
CA THR A 2 -22.43 17.08 16.13
C THR A 2 -22.37 15.63 15.68
N ASN A 3 -22.96 15.36 14.53
CA ASN A 3 -22.78 14.11 13.81
C ASN A 3 -21.30 14.09 13.37
N GLU A 4 -20.40 13.63 14.24
CA GLU A 4 -19.07 13.25 13.78
C GLU A 4 -19.30 12.13 12.78
N ALA A 5 -19.10 12.42 11.50
CA ALA A 5 -19.17 11.40 10.48
C ALA A 5 -18.15 10.32 10.85
N GLN A 6 -18.63 9.14 11.24
CA GLN A 6 -17.79 7.99 11.51
C GLN A 6 -16.91 7.77 10.28
N LEU A 7 -15.61 8.01 10.41
CA LEU A 7 -14.65 7.80 9.33
C LEU A 7 -14.74 6.34 8.89
N ARG A 8 -14.99 6.12 7.59
CA ARG A 8 -15.01 4.78 7.01
C ARG A 8 -13.58 4.33 6.78
N ILE A 9 -13.36 3.03 6.65
CA ILE A 9 -12.04 2.47 6.36
C ILE A 9 -11.45 3.10 5.07
N GLY A 10 -12.27 3.28 4.03
CA GLY A 10 -11.87 3.98 2.81
C GLY A 10 -11.38 5.43 3.03
N ASP A 11 -11.94 6.16 4.00
CA ASP A 11 -11.51 7.54 4.30
C ASP A 11 -10.14 7.56 5.00
N LEU A 12 -9.92 6.61 5.92
CA LEU A 12 -8.64 6.42 6.60
C LEU A 12 -7.55 5.99 5.62
N LEU A 13 -7.86 5.03 4.74
CA LEU A 13 -6.92 4.56 3.71
C LEU A 13 -6.63 5.66 2.68
N ARG A 14 -7.61 6.52 2.35
CA ARG A 14 -7.38 7.67 1.47
C ARG A 14 -6.37 8.64 2.08
N THR A 15 -6.50 8.92 3.37
CA THR A 15 -5.56 9.77 4.11
C THR A 15 -4.17 9.15 4.12
N ALA A 16 -4.07 7.88 4.51
CA ALA A 16 -2.81 7.15 4.54
C ALA A 16 -2.13 7.07 3.16
N ALA A 17 -2.89 6.83 2.09
CA ALA A 17 -2.38 6.83 0.72
C ALA A 17 -1.89 8.22 0.28
N GLY A 18 -2.62 9.28 0.68
CA GLY A 18 -2.24 10.67 0.41
C GLY A 18 -0.88 11.04 1.00
N ASP A 19 -0.54 10.49 2.17
CA ASP A 19 0.76 10.70 2.81
C ASP A 19 1.85 9.76 2.26
N ALA A 20 1.52 8.47 2.08
CA ALA A 20 2.50 7.45 1.72
C ALA A 20 2.96 7.51 0.26
N VAL A 21 2.05 7.76 -0.69
CA VAL A 21 2.37 7.72 -2.12
C VAL A 21 3.42 8.77 -2.51
N PRO A 22 3.33 10.04 -2.06
CA PRO A 22 4.37 11.03 -2.34
C PRO A 22 5.72 10.68 -1.72
N LEU A 23 5.74 10.14 -0.49
CA LEU A 23 6.98 9.71 0.17
C LEU A 23 7.67 8.59 -0.62
N ILE A 24 6.90 7.58 -1.02
CA ILE A 24 7.41 6.44 -1.79
C ILE A 24 7.85 6.88 -3.20
N GLY A 25 7.10 7.80 -3.82
CA GLY A 25 7.46 8.40 -5.10
C GLY A 25 8.78 9.20 -5.06
N GLY A 26 9.17 9.69 -3.89
CA GLY A 26 10.43 10.42 -3.69
C GLY A 26 11.65 9.55 -3.37
N ILE A 27 11.49 8.24 -3.17
CA ILE A 27 12.61 7.34 -2.90
C ILE A 27 13.46 7.23 -4.15
N ASP A 28 14.78 7.42 -4.04
CA ASP A 28 15.73 7.19 -5.14
C ASP A 28 16.12 5.71 -5.23
N ASP A 29 16.38 5.22 -6.44
CA ASP A 29 16.82 3.83 -6.68
C ASP A 29 18.13 3.52 -5.93
N ALA A 30 19.01 4.52 -5.75
CA ALA A 30 20.24 4.39 -4.97
C ALA A 30 19.99 4.07 -3.48
N SER A 31 18.81 4.37 -2.95
CA SER A 31 18.43 4.11 -1.55
C SER A 31 17.82 2.72 -1.35
N LEU A 32 17.51 1.97 -2.41
CA LEU A 32 16.78 0.71 -2.33
C LEU A 32 17.51 -0.37 -1.52
N GLY A 33 18.85 -0.33 -1.46
CA GLY A 33 19.65 -1.25 -0.65
C GLY A 33 19.97 -0.76 0.76
N ALA A 34 19.43 0.40 1.18
CA ALA A 34 19.69 0.95 2.51
C ALA A 34 18.98 0.15 3.61
N PRO A 35 19.55 0.03 4.82
CA PRO A 35 18.92 -0.67 5.93
C PRO A 35 17.71 0.11 6.47
N THR A 36 16.73 -0.60 7.03
CA THR A 36 15.62 0.00 7.77
C THR A 36 15.74 -0.31 9.28
N PRO A 37 15.02 0.40 10.18
CA PRO A 37 14.98 0.05 11.60
C PRO A 37 14.42 -1.35 11.89
N CYS A 38 13.58 -1.88 10.98
CA CYS A 38 13.17 -3.27 10.99
C CYS A 38 14.28 -4.11 10.33
N ALA A 39 15.12 -4.76 11.13
CA ALA A 39 16.32 -5.45 10.65
C ALA A 39 16.07 -6.54 9.59
N GLU A 40 14.83 -6.99 9.44
CA GLU A 40 14.38 -7.94 8.42
C GLU A 40 14.31 -7.34 7.00
N TYR A 41 14.32 -6.02 6.87
CA TYR A 41 14.12 -5.32 5.60
C TYR A 41 15.21 -4.30 5.29
N ASP A 42 15.74 -4.37 4.07
CA ASP A 42 16.21 -3.17 3.37
C ASP A 42 15.02 -2.42 2.76
N VAL A 43 15.27 -1.23 2.19
CA VAL A 43 14.19 -0.40 1.63
C VAL A 43 13.42 -1.13 0.52
N ARG A 44 14.11 -1.87 -0.38
CA ARG A 44 13.46 -2.65 -1.44
C ARG A 44 12.53 -3.72 -0.86
N ALA A 45 12.98 -4.47 0.13
CA ALA A 45 12.21 -5.53 0.76
C ALA A 45 10.98 -4.95 1.49
N LEU A 46 11.13 -3.82 2.19
CA LEU A 46 10.01 -3.12 2.84
C LEU A 46 8.98 -2.63 1.83
N LEU A 47 9.41 -2.05 0.71
CA LEU A 47 8.51 -1.58 -0.35
C LEU A 47 7.75 -2.72 -1.01
N ASN A 48 8.42 -3.84 -1.30
CA ASN A 48 7.76 -5.02 -1.84
C ASN A 48 6.76 -5.63 -0.84
N HIS A 49 7.10 -5.64 0.45
CA HIS A 49 6.19 -6.06 1.51
C HIS A 49 4.92 -5.18 1.54
N LEU A 50 5.10 -3.84 1.52
CA LEU A 50 3.99 -2.90 1.49
C LEU A 50 3.12 -3.07 0.23
N PHE A 51 3.73 -3.30 -0.94
CA PHE A 51 3.00 -3.65 -2.16
C PHE A 51 2.11 -4.89 -1.99
N SER A 52 2.65 -5.96 -1.41
CA SER A 52 1.88 -7.18 -1.13
C SER A 52 0.74 -6.92 -0.15
N VAL A 53 0.92 -6.07 0.85
CA VAL A 53 -0.16 -5.65 1.77
C VAL A 53 -1.26 -4.91 1.00
N VAL A 54 -0.90 -3.89 0.21
CA VAL A 54 -1.85 -3.08 -0.57
C VAL A 54 -2.68 -3.95 -1.51
N VAL A 55 -2.05 -4.87 -2.23
CA VAL A 55 -2.76 -5.76 -3.19
C VAL A 55 -3.63 -6.77 -2.47
N ASN A 56 -3.13 -7.46 -1.44
CA ASN A 56 -3.91 -8.48 -0.74
C ASN A 56 -5.08 -7.89 0.05
N PHE A 57 -4.96 -6.65 0.54
CA PHE A 57 -6.09 -5.99 1.21
C PHE A 57 -7.21 -5.62 0.24
N GLN A 58 -6.93 -5.45 -1.06
CA GLN A 58 -7.99 -5.36 -2.07
C GLN A 58 -8.76 -6.69 -2.19
N VAL A 59 -8.05 -7.82 -2.13
CA VAL A 59 -8.68 -9.16 -2.15
C VAL A 59 -9.58 -9.36 -0.92
N LEU A 60 -9.15 -8.90 0.25
CA LEU A 60 -9.95 -8.96 1.47
C LEU A 60 -11.23 -8.13 1.38
N ALA A 61 -11.18 -6.91 0.84
CA ALA A 61 -12.37 -6.09 0.62
C ALA A 61 -13.38 -6.78 -0.32
N ALA A 62 -12.89 -7.57 -1.27
CA ALA A 62 -13.70 -8.40 -2.16
C ALA A 62 -14.17 -9.73 -1.52
N LYS A 63 -13.89 -9.96 -0.23
CA LYS A 63 -14.18 -11.19 0.53
C LYS A 63 -13.53 -12.44 -0.08
N GLY A 64 -12.40 -12.25 -0.76
CA GLY A 64 -11.55 -13.32 -1.27
C GLY A 64 -10.58 -13.85 -0.22
N THR A 65 -9.78 -14.84 -0.63
CA THR A 65 -8.69 -15.41 0.18
C THR A 65 -7.35 -14.84 -0.31
N PRO A 66 -6.73 -13.89 0.40
CA PRO A 66 -5.42 -13.35 0.03
C PRO A 66 -4.31 -14.37 0.27
N ASP A 67 -3.17 -14.16 -0.38
CA ASP A 67 -1.93 -14.89 -0.11
C ASP A 67 -0.84 -13.94 0.38
N PHE A 68 -0.54 -14.03 1.67
CA PHE A 68 0.52 -13.25 2.32
C PHE A 68 1.84 -14.01 2.44
N SER A 69 1.93 -15.23 1.90
CA SER A 69 3.16 -16.03 1.93
C SER A 69 4.19 -15.58 0.90
N GLU A 70 3.76 -14.83 -0.13
CA GLU A 70 4.62 -14.36 -1.22
C GLU A 70 4.79 -12.84 -1.22
N THR A 71 6.02 -12.41 -1.53
CA THR A 71 6.36 -10.99 -1.74
C THR A 71 7.12 -10.81 -3.06
N PRO A 72 6.43 -10.79 -4.22
CA PRO A 72 7.06 -10.58 -5.52
C PRO A 72 7.85 -9.27 -5.59
N ASP A 73 9.00 -9.27 -6.26
CA ASP A 73 9.83 -8.08 -6.46
C ASP A 73 9.24 -7.15 -7.54
N ARG A 74 8.24 -6.36 -7.15
CA ARG A 74 7.59 -5.35 -8.00
C ARG A 74 8.46 -4.12 -8.21
N VAL A 75 9.36 -3.83 -7.27
CA VAL A 75 10.32 -2.72 -7.34
C VAL A 75 11.41 -2.95 -8.39
N ALA A 76 11.57 -4.17 -8.91
CA ALA A 76 12.45 -4.45 -10.06
C ALA A 76 11.90 -3.87 -11.39
N ALA A 77 10.60 -3.60 -11.49
CA ALA A 77 10.01 -3.07 -12.70
C ALA A 77 10.27 -1.56 -12.85
N ALA A 78 10.47 -1.10 -14.09
CA ALA A 78 10.43 0.32 -14.39
C ALA A 78 9.03 0.88 -14.08
N GLY A 79 8.98 2.08 -13.51
CA GLY A 79 7.71 2.73 -13.15
C GLY A 79 7.00 2.15 -11.91
N TRP A 80 7.75 1.48 -11.03
CA TRP A 80 7.17 0.86 -9.81
C TRP A 80 6.52 1.88 -8.87
N ARG A 81 6.94 3.16 -8.90
CA ARG A 81 6.39 4.25 -8.07
C ARG A 81 4.97 4.59 -8.49
N GLU A 82 4.76 4.75 -9.80
CA GLU A 82 3.44 4.98 -10.41
C GLU A 82 2.54 3.76 -10.20
N ALA A 83 3.09 2.55 -10.34
CA ALA A 83 2.36 1.32 -10.06
C ALA A 83 1.91 1.24 -8.60
N PHE A 84 2.75 1.64 -7.64
CA PHE A 84 2.39 1.68 -6.23
C PHE A 84 1.23 2.65 -5.98
N GLY A 85 1.31 3.85 -6.55
CA GLY A 85 0.23 4.84 -6.47
C GLY A 85 -1.09 4.33 -7.04
N ALA A 86 -1.05 3.61 -8.16
CA ALA A 86 -2.23 3.00 -8.76
C ALA A 86 -2.84 1.91 -7.86
N GLU A 87 -2.02 1.03 -7.28
CA GLU A 87 -2.50 0.00 -6.35
C GLU A 87 -3.05 0.58 -5.05
N ALA A 88 -2.44 1.65 -4.52
CA ALA A 88 -2.97 2.37 -3.36
C ALA A 88 -4.34 3.01 -3.68
N GLY A 89 -4.52 3.54 -4.89
CA GLY A 89 -5.81 4.04 -5.37
C GLY A 89 -6.90 2.94 -5.39
N LYS A 90 -6.59 1.78 -5.96
CA LYS A 90 -7.50 0.62 -5.98
C LYS A 90 -7.85 0.13 -4.58
N LEU A 91 -6.89 0.13 -3.65
CA LEU A 91 -7.13 -0.20 -2.25
C LEU A 91 -8.17 0.74 -1.62
N VAL A 92 -8.02 2.05 -1.83
CA VAL A 92 -8.98 3.05 -1.35
C VAL A 92 -10.36 2.83 -1.95
N GLU A 93 -10.44 2.58 -3.25
CA GLU A 93 -11.71 2.29 -3.93
C GLU A 93 -12.40 1.04 -3.37
N ALA A 94 -11.64 -0.05 -3.21
CA ALA A 94 -12.14 -1.33 -2.72
C ALA A 94 -12.76 -1.19 -1.31
N TRP A 95 -12.07 -0.52 -0.39
CA TRP A 95 -12.55 -0.31 0.99
C TRP A 95 -13.53 0.88 1.14
N SER A 96 -13.75 1.65 0.08
CA SER A 96 -14.84 2.65 0.03
C SER A 96 -16.16 2.05 -0.45
N ALA A 97 -16.14 0.85 -1.04
CA ALA A 97 -17.32 0.17 -1.53
C ALA A 97 -18.24 -0.26 -0.36
N PRO A 98 -19.57 -0.18 -0.51
CA PRO A 98 -20.50 -0.66 0.52
C PRO A 98 -20.31 -2.15 0.80
N GLY A 99 -20.12 -2.51 2.07
CA GLY A 99 -20.04 -3.91 2.50
C GLY A 99 -18.71 -4.60 2.20
N ALA A 100 -17.67 -3.83 1.86
CA ALA A 100 -16.27 -4.22 2.05
C ALA A 100 -16.01 -4.63 3.51
#